data_AF-A0AA85ISZ9-F1
#
_entry.id   AF-A0AA85ISZ9-F1
#
_cell.length_a   1.000
_cell.length_b   1.000
_cell.length_c   1.000
_cell.angle_alpha   90.00
_cell.angle_beta   90.00
_cell.angle_gamma   90.00
#
_symmetry.space_group_name_H-M   'P 1'
#
loop_
_entity.id
_entity.type
_entity.pdbx_description
1 polymer ?
#
loop_
_entity_poly.entity_id
_entity_poly.type
_entity_poly.pdbx_seq_one_letter_code
_entity_poly.pdbx_strand_id
1 'polypeptide(L)'
;MLATTKVKISKDVSAENEFVERRRMALERFLLRVLAHQVLRIDEDIREFLQYDGELPRATNTQLISGASAIKVMKNLGDAIGKLTYKVDDPEENASEEFFYQKADELDTWEKQLKRLYSSLLALVSGDNDLANAKVGLSRSILLLANVEENTGLAQALHQLADTEGHVAELHALQAEAHTCHLAEYTREVLGMVQACKDVLSERVRIYRTWKTAEANLRSKREQKIRLEMAAKNDNKKMAVIVMELEELENRVDQAEHKFNNISENIKREFQNFDLNRFTYFKQATSEYLELLLQIQIKVLENWEKYLSLSNGVN
;
A
#
# COMPACT_ATOMS: atom_id res chain seq x y z
N MET A 1 -26.39 -44.63 8.44
CA MET A 1 -26.23 -43.17 8.65
C MET A 1 -24.91 -42.96 9.36
N LEU A 2 -23.86 -42.60 8.62
CA LEU A 2 -22.55 -42.29 9.18
C LEU A 2 -22.53 -40.80 9.53
N ALA A 3 -22.38 -40.51 10.83
CA ALA A 3 -22.27 -39.16 11.35
C ALA A 3 -20.93 -38.55 10.92
N THR A 4 -20.98 -37.40 10.24
CA THR A 4 -19.80 -36.59 9.95
C THR A 4 -19.54 -35.68 11.15
N THR A 5 -18.61 -36.09 12.01
CA THR A 5 -18.07 -35.24 13.07
C THR A 5 -17.31 -34.09 12.42
N LYS A 6 -17.89 -32.88 12.44
CA LYS A 6 -17.18 -31.64 12.10
C LYS A 6 -16.05 -31.44 13.11
N VAL A 7 -14.83 -31.79 12.71
CA VAL A 7 -13.62 -31.39 13.42
C VAL A 7 -13.53 -29.87 13.33
N LYS A 8 -13.78 -29.19 14.44
CA LYS A 8 -13.58 -27.76 14.60
C LYS A 8 -12.06 -27.58 14.72
N ILE A 9 -11.42 -27.23 13.61
CA ILE A 9 -10.00 -26.84 13.57
C ILE A 9 -9.82 -25.74 14.60
N SER A 10 -9.09 -26.06 15.67
CA SER A 10 -8.66 -25.12 16.69
C SER A 10 -7.91 -24.00 15.99
N LYS A 11 -8.42 -22.77 16.15
CA LYS A 11 -7.83 -21.53 15.65
C LYS A 11 -6.40 -21.46 16.22
N ASP A 12 -5.41 -21.53 15.34
CA ASP A 12 -4.01 -21.61 15.73
C ASP A 12 -3.59 -20.28 16.37
N VAL A 13 -3.44 -20.27 17.70
CA VAL A 13 -3.16 -19.05 18.50
C VAL A 13 -1.88 -18.36 18.01
N SER A 14 -0.93 -19.14 17.49
CA SER A 14 0.31 -18.63 16.89
C SER A 14 0.05 -17.78 15.65
N ALA A 15 -0.81 -18.26 14.75
CA ALA A 15 -1.15 -17.53 13.52
C ALA A 15 -1.96 -16.26 13.80
N GLU A 16 -2.79 -16.27 14.85
CA GLU A 16 -3.52 -15.08 15.29
C GLU A 16 -2.57 -14.01 15.86
N ASN A 17 -1.58 -14.40 16.66
CA ASN A 17 -0.57 -13.48 17.18
C ASN A 17 0.31 -12.89 16.06
N GLU A 18 0.75 -13.71 15.10
CA GLU A 18 1.55 -13.25 13.94
C GLU A 18 0.76 -12.26 13.07
N PHE A 19 -0.55 -12.48 12.91
CA PHE A 19 -1.42 -11.52 12.22
C PHE A 19 -1.54 -10.19 12.98
N VAL A 20 -1.73 -10.24 14.30
CA VAL A 20 -1.86 -9.04 15.14
C VAL A 20 -0.58 -8.22 15.10
N GLU A 21 0.60 -8.85 15.23
CA GLU A 21 1.87 -8.14 15.18
C GLU A 21 2.15 -7.51 13.81
N ARG A 22 1.90 -8.24 12.70
CA ARG A 22 1.99 -7.65 11.35
C ARG A 22 1.07 -6.44 11.19
N ARG A 23 -0.15 -6.53 11.71
CA ARG A 23 -1.09 -5.41 11.69
C ARG A 23 -0.61 -4.24 12.55
N ARG A 24 -0.06 -4.50 13.73
CA ARG A 24 0.50 -3.47 14.63
C ARG A 24 1.62 -2.70 13.94
N MET A 25 2.58 -3.41 13.33
CA MET A 25 3.70 -2.80 12.60
C MET A 25 3.22 -1.98 11.40
N ALA A 26 2.28 -2.50 10.61
CA ALA A 26 1.71 -1.75 9.48
C ALA A 26 0.98 -0.47 9.93
N LEU A 27 0.22 -0.53 11.04
CA LEU A 27 -0.47 0.64 11.61
C LEU A 27 0.52 1.66 12.16
N GLU A 28 1.58 1.22 12.82
CA GLU A 28 2.65 2.08 13.33
C GLU A 28 3.32 2.84 12.18
N ARG A 29 3.73 2.15 11.12
CA ARG A 29 4.32 2.80 9.92
C ARG A 29 3.34 3.74 9.23
N PHE A 30 2.06 3.37 9.15
CA PHE A 30 1.02 4.24 8.62
C PHE A 30 0.89 5.54 9.45
N LEU A 31 0.75 5.42 10.77
CA LEU A 31 0.62 6.56 11.68
C LEU A 31 1.85 7.47 11.65
N LEU A 32 3.05 6.89 11.67
CA LEU A 32 4.29 7.66 11.57
C LEU A 32 4.37 8.46 10.26
N ARG A 33 3.90 7.88 9.14
CA ARG A 33 3.84 8.57 7.85
C ARG A 33 2.82 9.71 7.84
N VAL A 34 1.63 9.47 8.39
CA VAL A 34 0.59 10.50 8.56
C VAL A 34 1.14 11.65 9.41
N LEU A 35 1.77 11.34 10.53
CA LEU A 35 2.38 12.32 11.42
C LEU A 35 3.62 12.98 10.80
N ALA A 36 4.33 12.37 9.87
CA ALA A 36 5.43 13.02 9.15
C ALA A 36 4.94 14.14 8.20
N HIS A 37 3.69 14.07 7.74
CA HIS A 37 3.12 15.04 6.81
C HIS A 37 2.72 16.34 7.51
N GLN A 38 3.19 17.48 7.01
CA GLN A 38 2.99 18.79 7.65
C GLN A 38 1.51 19.18 7.76
N VAL A 39 0.71 18.87 6.74
CA VAL A 39 -0.73 19.17 6.73
C VAL A 39 -1.51 18.19 7.63
N LEU A 40 -1.18 16.90 7.61
CA LEU A 40 -1.96 15.89 8.33
C LEU A 40 -1.64 15.89 9.83
N ARG A 41 -0.42 16.24 10.23
CA ARG A 41 -0.05 16.34 11.66
C ARG A 41 -0.87 17.36 12.43
N ILE A 42 -1.32 18.43 11.77
CA ILE A 42 -2.09 19.51 12.40
C ILE A 42 -3.60 19.34 12.24
N ASP A 43 -4.03 18.29 11.55
CA ASP A 43 -5.44 17.96 11.34
C ASP A 43 -6.15 17.67 12.68
N GLU A 44 -7.36 18.20 12.82
CA GLU A 44 -8.13 18.13 14.05
C GLU A 44 -8.62 16.70 14.34
N ASP A 45 -9.10 16.00 13.31
CA ASP A 45 -9.59 14.62 13.43
C ASP A 45 -8.45 13.67 13.84
N ILE A 46 -7.25 13.86 13.28
CA ILE A 46 -6.07 13.05 13.65
C ILE A 46 -5.68 13.29 15.12
N ARG A 47 -5.71 14.55 15.57
CA ARG A 47 -5.39 14.89 16.97
C ARG A 47 -6.42 14.33 17.92
N GLU A 48 -7.70 14.48 17.61
CA GLU A 48 -8.79 13.94 18.41
C GLU A 48 -8.68 12.42 18.49
N PHE A 49 -8.49 11.74 17.35
CA PHE A 49 -8.35 10.29 17.30
C PHE A 49 -7.19 9.78 18.17
N LEU A 50 -6.04 10.45 18.17
CA LEU A 50 -4.86 10.05 18.93
C LEU A 50 -4.93 10.39 20.43
N GLN A 51 -5.70 11.41 20.80
CA GLN A 51 -5.83 11.88 22.18
C GLN A 51 -7.08 11.34 22.87
N TYR A 52 -7.96 10.67 22.14
CA TYR A 52 -9.21 10.14 22.66
C TYR A 52 -8.96 9.00 23.67
N ASP A 53 -9.34 9.24 24.93
CA ASP A 53 -9.14 8.32 26.07
C ASP A 53 -10.41 7.53 26.40
N GLY A 54 -11.18 7.15 25.39
CA GLY A 54 -12.45 6.42 25.54
C GLY A 54 -12.56 5.20 24.62
N GLU A 55 -13.68 4.47 24.73
CA GLU A 55 -13.99 3.43 23.74
C GLU A 55 -14.39 4.08 22.41
N LEU A 56 -13.65 3.75 21.35
CA LEU A 56 -14.01 4.19 20.00
C LEU A 56 -15.38 3.61 19.63
N PRO A 57 -16.26 4.39 18.98
CA PRO A 57 -17.55 3.89 18.53
C PRO A 57 -17.36 2.60 17.75
N ARG A 58 -18.13 1.55 18.10
CA ARG A 58 -18.09 0.30 17.33
C ARG A 58 -18.42 0.64 15.88
N ALA A 59 -17.46 0.39 14.99
CA ALA A 59 -17.62 0.65 13.57
C ALA A 59 -18.78 -0.20 13.03
N THR A 60 -19.94 0.43 12.82
CA THR A 60 -21.17 -0.23 12.37
C THR A 60 -21.16 -0.54 10.87
N ASN A 61 -20.16 -0.05 10.12
CA ASN A 61 -20.06 -0.15 8.66
C ASN A 61 -18.72 -0.67 8.10
N THR A 62 -17.83 -1.23 8.92
CA THR A 62 -16.53 -1.76 8.43
C THR A 62 -16.68 -3.02 7.56
N GLN A 63 -17.84 -3.68 7.58
CA GLN A 63 -18.09 -4.87 6.75
C GLN A 63 -18.22 -4.56 5.25
N LEU A 64 -18.41 -3.30 4.87
CA LEU A 64 -18.44 -2.89 3.45
C LEU A 64 -17.03 -2.70 2.85
N ILE A 65 -15.98 -2.66 3.69
CA ILE A 65 -14.57 -2.52 3.30
C ILE A 65 -13.80 -3.83 3.53
N SER A 66 -14.50 -4.97 3.43
CA SER A 66 -13.87 -6.30 3.44
C SER A 66 -13.66 -6.78 2.01
N GLY A 67 -12.39 -6.94 1.63
CA GLY A 67 -11.79 -7.91 0.69
C GLY A 67 -12.29 -8.03 -0.76
N ALA A 68 -13.59 -7.93 -1.04
CA ALA A 68 -14.18 -8.17 -2.35
C ALA A 68 -14.97 -6.96 -2.88
N SER A 69 -15.60 -6.19 -1.99
CA SER A 69 -16.42 -5.01 -2.35
C SER A 69 -15.55 -3.80 -2.69
N ALA A 70 -14.48 -3.55 -1.91
CA ALA A 70 -13.49 -2.52 -2.21
C ALA A 70 -12.76 -2.79 -3.54
N ILE A 71 -12.44 -4.07 -3.82
CA ILE A 71 -11.86 -4.50 -5.10
C ILE A 71 -12.85 -4.26 -6.25
N LYS A 72 -14.15 -4.47 -6.06
CA LYS A 72 -15.17 -4.24 -7.10
C LYS A 72 -15.37 -2.75 -7.42
N VAL A 73 -15.35 -1.89 -6.40
CA VAL A 73 -15.42 -0.43 -6.59
C VAL A 73 -14.16 0.09 -7.29
N MET A 74 -12.97 -0.45 -6.93
CA MET A 74 -11.70 -0.13 -7.59
C MET A 74 -11.64 -0.64 -9.05
N LYS A 75 -12.22 -1.82 -9.33
CA LYS A 75 -12.27 -2.40 -10.69
C LYS A 75 -13.21 -1.63 -11.63
N ASN A 76 -14.30 -1.06 -11.11
CA ASN A 76 -15.22 -0.22 -11.88
C ASN A 76 -14.66 1.17 -12.18
N LEU A 77 -13.66 1.65 -11.43
CA LEU A 77 -12.94 2.89 -11.74
C LEU A 77 -11.85 2.67 -12.79
N GLY A 78 -11.17 1.51 -12.78
CA GLY A 78 -10.12 1.16 -13.74
C GLY A 78 -10.61 0.91 -15.18
N ASP A 79 -11.76 0.25 -15.37
CA ASP A 79 -12.30 -0.03 -16.72
C ASP A 79 -12.89 1.21 -17.42
N ALA A 80 -13.15 2.31 -16.69
CA ALA A 80 -13.67 3.56 -17.26
C ALA A 80 -12.57 4.55 -17.71
N ILE A 81 -11.29 4.23 -17.45
CA ILE A 81 -10.15 5.11 -17.70
C ILE A 81 -9.36 4.68 -18.95
N GLY A 82 -9.50 3.43 -19.38
CA GLY A 82 -8.95 2.96 -20.65
C GLY A 82 -9.76 3.48 -21.85
N LYS A 83 -9.22 4.50 -22.53
CA LYS A 83 -9.72 5.12 -23.80
C LYS A 83 -10.69 6.28 -23.68
N LEU A 84 -10.32 7.34 -22.95
CA LEU A 84 -10.79 8.67 -23.34
C LEU A 84 -9.58 9.49 -23.81
N THR A 85 -9.41 9.51 -25.12
CA THR A 85 -8.60 10.49 -25.87
C THR A 85 -9.00 11.90 -25.44
N TYR A 86 -8.24 12.48 -24.52
CA TYR A 86 -8.29 13.90 -24.21
C TYR A 86 -7.35 14.62 -25.18
N LYS A 87 -7.89 15.06 -26.32
CA LYS A 87 -7.27 16.17 -27.05
C LYS A 87 -7.86 17.44 -26.45
N VAL A 88 -7.03 18.18 -25.72
CA VAL A 88 -7.30 19.54 -25.26
C VAL A 88 -6.77 20.47 -26.35
N ASP A 89 -7.63 21.36 -26.86
CA ASP A 89 -7.34 22.21 -28.03
C ASP A 89 -6.54 23.50 -27.67
N ASP A 90 -6.12 23.68 -26.41
CA ASP A 90 -5.47 24.92 -25.94
C ASP A 90 -3.98 24.71 -25.51
N PRO A 91 -3.00 25.38 -26.13
CA PRO A 91 -1.57 25.14 -25.90
C PRO A 91 -1.01 25.53 -24.52
N GLU A 92 -1.63 26.44 -23.76
CA GLU A 92 -1.20 26.72 -22.37
C GLU A 92 -1.75 25.68 -21.35
N GLU A 93 -2.95 25.13 -21.58
CA GLU A 93 -3.46 23.98 -20.80
C GLU A 93 -2.59 22.73 -21.02
N ASN A 94 -1.96 22.60 -22.21
CA ASN A 94 -1.17 21.41 -22.57
C ASN A 94 0.04 21.16 -21.65
N ALA A 95 0.74 22.18 -21.14
CA ALA A 95 1.91 21.97 -20.28
C ALA A 95 1.54 21.50 -18.87
N SER A 96 0.44 22.03 -18.32
CA SER A 96 -0.08 21.59 -17.02
C SER A 96 -0.67 20.18 -17.10
N GLU A 97 -1.37 19.86 -18.19
CA GLU A 97 -1.92 18.52 -18.43
C GLU A 97 -0.83 17.47 -18.74
N GLU A 98 0.25 17.86 -19.43
CA GLU A 98 1.39 16.98 -19.72
C GLU A 98 1.98 16.37 -18.43
N PHE A 99 2.12 17.16 -17.37
CA PHE A 99 2.58 16.66 -16.07
C PHE A 99 1.70 15.51 -15.55
N PHE A 100 0.37 15.65 -15.63
CA PHE A 100 -0.55 14.63 -15.11
C PHE A 100 -0.55 13.37 -15.98
N TYR A 101 -0.41 13.50 -17.30
CA TYR A 101 -0.27 12.33 -18.19
C TYR A 101 1.02 11.57 -17.93
N GLN A 102 2.15 12.29 -17.81
CA GLN A 102 3.44 11.68 -17.48
C GLN A 102 3.37 10.96 -16.13
N LYS A 103 2.80 11.60 -15.09
CA LYS A 103 2.64 10.97 -13.78
C LYS A 103 1.70 9.76 -13.79
N ALA A 104 0.64 9.78 -14.59
CA ALA A 104 -0.25 8.62 -14.73
C ALA A 104 0.50 7.42 -15.35
N ASP A 105 1.28 7.63 -16.41
CA ASP A 105 2.07 6.57 -17.06
C ASP A 105 3.20 6.05 -16.15
N GLU A 106 3.88 6.95 -15.41
CA GLU A 106 4.86 6.59 -14.39
C GLU A 106 4.23 5.67 -13.32
N LEU A 107 3.05 6.03 -12.80
CA LEU A 107 2.35 5.23 -11.78
C LEU A 107 1.96 3.84 -12.30
N ASP A 108 1.48 3.74 -13.54
CA ASP A 108 1.15 2.45 -14.16
C ASP A 108 2.38 1.57 -14.35
N THR A 109 3.51 2.17 -14.70
CA THR A 109 4.79 1.47 -14.81
C THR A 109 5.27 0.99 -13.45
N TRP A 110 5.22 1.85 -12.44
CA TRP A 110 5.61 1.52 -11.07
C TRP A 110 4.72 0.43 -10.47
N GLU A 111 3.40 0.49 -10.68
CA GLU A 111 2.48 -0.54 -10.19
C GLU A 111 2.86 -1.92 -10.74
N LYS A 112 3.14 -2.03 -12.05
CA LYS A 112 3.56 -3.29 -12.68
C LYS A 112 4.87 -3.81 -12.08
N GLN A 113 5.86 -2.93 -11.92
CA GLN A 113 7.17 -3.29 -11.38
C GLN A 113 7.08 -3.71 -9.91
N LEU A 114 6.36 -2.94 -9.09
CA LEU A 114 6.18 -3.22 -7.67
C LEU A 114 5.37 -4.49 -7.42
N LYS A 115 4.34 -4.79 -8.24
CA LYS A 115 3.62 -6.07 -8.16
C LYS A 115 4.54 -7.26 -8.43
N ARG A 116 5.39 -7.14 -9.45
CA ARG A 116 6.38 -8.19 -9.76
C ARG A 116 7.38 -8.35 -8.61
N LEU A 117 7.93 -7.24 -8.09
CA LEU A 117 8.84 -7.26 -6.95
C LEU A 117 8.19 -7.90 -5.72
N TYR A 118 6.97 -7.49 -5.38
CA TYR A 118 6.22 -8.04 -4.25
C TYR A 118 6.02 -9.56 -4.38
N SER A 119 5.61 -10.05 -5.55
CA SER A 119 5.49 -11.48 -5.81
C SER A 119 6.83 -12.22 -5.66
N SER A 120 7.93 -11.63 -6.15
CA SER A 120 9.27 -12.21 -5.97
C SER A 120 9.70 -12.25 -4.50
N LEU A 121 9.39 -11.20 -3.72
CA LEU A 121 9.67 -11.17 -2.29
C LEU A 121 8.85 -12.21 -1.51
N LEU A 122 7.58 -12.42 -1.86
CA LEU A 122 6.78 -13.48 -1.26
C LEU A 122 7.35 -14.87 -1.56
N ALA A 123 7.83 -15.10 -2.78
CA ALA A 123 8.50 -16.35 -3.14
C ALA A 123 9.80 -16.55 -2.34
N LEU A 124 10.59 -15.48 -2.13
CA LEU A 124 11.79 -15.52 -1.29
C LEU A 124 11.46 -15.85 0.16
N VAL A 125 10.46 -15.18 0.75
CA VAL A 125 9.97 -15.47 2.11
C VAL A 125 9.52 -16.94 2.23
N SER A 126 8.78 -17.45 1.25
CA SER A 126 8.35 -18.86 1.24
C SER A 126 9.56 -19.81 1.19
N GLY A 127 10.52 -19.55 0.31
CA GLY A 127 11.71 -20.38 0.16
C GLY A 127 12.57 -20.43 1.42
N ASP A 128 12.73 -19.29 2.10
CA ASP A 128 13.49 -19.24 3.36
C ASP A 128 12.76 -19.95 4.51
N ASN A 129 11.43 -19.88 4.56
CA ASN A 129 10.65 -20.66 5.52
C ASN A 129 10.77 -22.17 5.26
N ASP A 130 10.71 -22.59 4.00
CA ASP A 130 10.90 -23.99 3.62
C ASP A 130 12.31 -24.47 3.99
N LEU A 131 13.34 -23.65 3.77
CA LEU A 131 14.71 -23.93 4.17
C LEU A 131 14.85 -24.06 5.69
N ALA A 132 14.28 -23.12 6.46
CA ALA A 132 14.29 -23.17 7.92
C ALA A 132 13.63 -24.46 8.43
N ASN A 133 12.45 -24.82 7.89
CA ASN A 133 11.76 -26.05 8.25
C ASN A 133 12.55 -27.32 7.87
N ALA A 134 13.18 -27.34 6.69
CA ALA A 134 14.04 -28.44 6.28
C ALA A 134 15.25 -28.60 7.20
N LYS A 135 15.86 -27.49 7.64
CA LYS A 135 16.96 -27.47 8.61
C LYS A 135 16.54 -27.99 9.99
N VAL A 136 15.34 -27.63 10.48
CA VAL A 136 14.77 -28.24 11.69
C VAL A 136 14.61 -29.76 11.54
N GLY A 137 14.12 -30.22 10.38
CA GLY A 137 14.00 -31.65 10.07
C GLY A 137 15.35 -32.37 10.04
N LEU A 138 16.37 -31.72 9.46
CA LEU A 138 17.74 -32.23 9.42
C LEU A 138 18.34 -32.35 10.82
N SER A 139 18.25 -31.29 11.63
CA SER A 139 18.69 -31.27 13.03
C SER A 139 18.10 -32.44 13.82
N ARG A 140 16.78 -32.66 13.73
CA ARG A 140 16.11 -33.79 14.39
C ARG A 140 16.61 -35.14 13.89
N SER A 141 16.85 -35.28 12.59
CA SER A 141 17.34 -36.54 12.00
C SER A 141 18.76 -36.87 12.47
N ILE A 142 19.64 -35.86 12.53
CA ILE A 142 21.00 -36.00 13.05
C ILE A 142 20.96 -36.36 14.54
N LEU A 143 20.07 -35.76 15.31
CA LEU A 143 19.90 -36.08 16.73
C LEU A 143 19.49 -37.54 16.95
N LEU A 144 18.58 -38.05 16.12
CA LEU A 144 18.17 -39.46 16.17
C LEU A 144 19.33 -40.40 15.83
N LEU A 145 20.18 -40.04 14.85
CA LEU A 145 21.40 -40.79 14.53
C LEU A 145 22.40 -40.77 15.69
N ALA A 146 22.60 -39.61 16.32
CA ALA A 146 23.48 -39.47 17.48
C ALA A 146 23.07 -40.41 18.64
N ASN A 147 21.77 -40.56 18.87
CA ASN A 147 21.23 -41.40 19.95
C ASN A 147 21.44 -42.91 19.74
N VAL A 148 21.68 -43.37 18.51
CA VAL A 148 21.92 -44.79 18.20
C VAL A 148 23.40 -45.10 17.95
N GLU A 149 24.26 -44.09 17.94
CA GLU A 149 25.69 -44.24 17.69
C GLU A 149 26.41 -44.79 18.93
N GLU A 150 27.19 -45.85 18.74
CA GLU A 150 27.90 -46.54 19.82
C GLU A 150 29.23 -45.86 20.15
N ASN A 151 29.89 -45.26 19.15
CA ASN A 151 31.12 -44.52 19.38
C ASN A 151 30.80 -43.20 20.09
N THR A 152 31.22 -43.08 21.35
CA THR A 152 30.92 -41.92 22.19
C THR A 152 31.38 -40.58 21.59
N GLY A 153 32.55 -40.56 20.95
CA GLY A 153 33.07 -39.34 20.30
C GLY A 153 32.22 -38.94 19.11
N LEU A 154 31.89 -39.89 18.23
CA LEU A 154 31.02 -39.65 17.08
C LEU A 154 29.60 -39.26 17.50
N ALA A 155 29.03 -39.93 18.49
CA ALA A 155 27.72 -39.59 19.06
C ALA A 155 27.70 -38.15 19.58
N GLN A 156 28.73 -37.74 20.33
CA GLN A 156 28.86 -36.37 20.83
C GLN A 156 29.00 -35.35 19.69
N ALA A 157 29.80 -35.64 18.66
CA ALA A 157 29.93 -34.77 17.48
C ALA A 157 28.60 -34.63 16.73
N LEU A 158 27.84 -35.72 16.55
CA LEU A 158 26.52 -35.69 15.93
C LEU A 158 25.49 -34.91 16.77
N HIS A 159 25.50 -35.05 18.10
CA HIS A 159 24.66 -34.22 18.98
C HIS A 159 24.95 -32.73 18.79
N GLN A 160 26.22 -32.34 18.79
CA GLN A 160 26.61 -30.95 18.57
C GLN A 160 26.24 -30.45 17.17
N LEU A 161 26.35 -31.30 16.15
CA LEU A 161 25.93 -30.97 14.80
C LEU A 161 24.41 -30.75 14.73
N ALA A 162 23.62 -31.60 15.39
CA ALA A 162 22.18 -31.44 15.49
C ALA A 162 21.80 -30.10 16.13
N ASP A 163 22.43 -29.74 17.25
CA ASP A 163 22.22 -28.45 17.91
C ASP A 163 22.63 -27.27 17.02
N THR A 164 23.77 -27.40 16.31
CA THR A 164 24.25 -26.39 15.37
C THR A 164 23.25 -26.15 14.25
N GLU A 165 22.77 -27.22 13.60
CA GLU A 165 21.76 -27.14 12.54
C GLU A 165 20.42 -26.61 13.07
N GLY A 166 20.06 -26.91 14.31
CA GLY A 166 18.87 -26.36 14.98
C GLY A 166 18.94 -24.85 15.11
N HIS A 167 20.04 -24.32 15.64
CA HIS A 167 20.25 -22.87 15.74
C HIS A 167 20.34 -22.18 14.37
N VAL A 168 20.97 -22.81 13.37
CA VAL A 168 20.99 -22.28 11.98
C VAL A 168 19.56 -22.19 11.42
N ALA A 169 18.70 -23.16 11.74
CA ALA A 169 17.30 -23.13 11.33
C ALA A 169 16.55 -21.92 11.93
N GLU A 170 16.75 -21.63 13.22
CA GLU A 170 16.17 -20.46 13.90
C GLU A 170 16.64 -19.15 13.25
N LEU A 171 17.92 -19.06 12.90
CA LEU A 171 18.48 -17.89 12.20
C LEU A 171 17.89 -17.71 10.80
N HIS A 172 17.65 -18.79 10.05
CA HIS A 172 16.94 -18.72 8.77
C HIS A 172 15.47 -18.32 8.94
N ALA A 173 14.78 -18.78 9.98
CA ALA A 173 13.42 -18.33 10.29
C ALA A 173 13.40 -16.81 10.60
N LEU A 174 14.37 -16.32 11.37
CA LEU A 174 14.53 -14.89 11.63
C LEU A 174 14.79 -14.09 10.35
N GLN A 175 15.58 -14.63 9.41
CA GLN A 175 15.81 -14.01 8.11
C GLN A 175 14.52 -13.93 7.27
N ALA A 176 13.70 -14.98 7.27
CA ALA A 176 12.42 -14.99 6.58
C ALA A 176 11.44 -13.94 7.15
N GLU A 177 11.44 -13.75 8.47
CA GLU A 177 10.65 -12.70 9.13
C GLU A 177 11.18 -11.31 8.75
N ALA A 178 12.50 -11.11 8.74
CA ALA A 178 13.12 -9.86 8.30
C ALA A 178 12.72 -9.50 6.86
N HIS A 179 12.78 -10.46 5.93
CA HIS A 179 12.30 -10.30 4.55
C HIS A 179 10.84 -9.86 4.50
N THR A 180 10.00 -10.47 5.33
CA THR A 180 8.58 -10.15 5.41
C THR A 180 8.39 -8.70 5.85
N CYS A 181 8.87 -8.35 7.03
CA CYS A 181 8.60 -7.05 7.66
C CYS A 181 9.24 -5.87 6.92
N HIS A 182 10.48 -6.02 6.43
CA HIS A 182 11.24 -4.88 5.91
C HIS A 182 11.10 -4.72 4.40
N LEU A 183 10.96 -5.83 3.65
CA LEU A 183 10.89 -5.77 2.19
C LEU A 183 9.47 -5.99 1.67
N ALA A 184 8.83 -7.11 2.04
CA ALA A 184 7.54 -7.48 1.48
C ALA A 184 6.42 -6.54 1.94
N GLU A 185 6.35 -6.24 3.24
CA GLU A 185 5.36 -5.29 3.77
C GLU A 185 5.59 -3.87 3.25
N TYR A 186 6.85 -3.41 3.21
CA TYR A 186 7.17 -2.10 2.65
C TYR A 186 6.73 -1.98 1.19
N THR A 187 7.05 -2.98 0.36
CA THR A 187 6.65 -2.99 -1.06
C THR A 187 5.13 -2.97 -1.21
N ARG A 188 4.41 -3.70 -0.35
CA ARG A 188 2.94 -3.69 -0.31
C ARG A 188 2.38 -2.31 0.05
N GLU A 189 3.00 -1.61 0.99
CA GLU A 189 2.61 -0.24 1.36
C GLU A 189 2.84 0.74 0.23
N VAL A 190 3.98 0.65 -0.48
CA VAL A 190 4.24 1.49 -1.66
C VAL A 190 3.21 1.23 -2.77
N LEU A 191 2.81 -0.03 -2.98
CA LEU A 191 1.70 -0.36 -3.90
C LEU A 191 0.40 0.35 -3.49
N GLY A 192 0.08 0.36 -2.19
CA GLY A 192 -1.08 1.08 -1.66
C GLY A 192 -1.02 2.59 -1.92
N MET A 193 0.15 3.20 -1.73
CA MET A 193 0.33 4.63 -2.03
C MET A 193 0.24 4.94 -3.52
N VAL A 194 0.82 4.09 -4.39
CA VAL A 194 0.68 4.22 -5.85
C VAL A 194 -0.80 4.19 -6.25
N GLN A 195 -1.58 3.27 -5.67
CA GLN A 195 -3.02 3.22 -5.90
C GLN A 195 -3.72 4.51 -5.43
N ALA A 196 -3.39 5.02 -4.24
CA ALA A 196 -3.96 6.28 -3.75
C ALA A 196 -3.64 7.47 -4.68
N CYS A 197 -2.42 7.54 -5.24
CA CYS A 197 -2.07 8.55 -6.24
C CYS A 197 -2.94 8.44 -7.51
N LYS A 198 -3.20 7.21 -7.98
CA LYS A 198 -4.08 6.97 -9.14
C LYS A 198 -5.54 7.36 -8.85
N ASP A 199 -6.02 7.09 -7.63
CA ASP A 199 -7.36 7.47 -7.20
C ASP A 199 -7.51 9.00 -7.17
N VAL A 200 -6.48 9.72 -6.70
CA VAL A 200 -6.44 11.18 -6.70
C VAL A 200 -6.42 11.78 -8.11
N LEU A 201 -5.68 11.18 -9.06
CA LEU A 201 -5.73 11.58 -10.47
C LEU A 201 -7.13 11.36 -11.07
N SER A 202 -7.79 10.26 -10.71
CA SER A 202 -9.16 9.95 -11.15
C SER A 202 -10.16 10.98 -10.59
N GLU A 203 -9.96 11.40 -9.35
CA GLU A 203 -10.76 12.44 -8.70
C GLU A 203 -10.58 13.81 -9.37
N ARG A 204 -9.35 14.16 -9.76
CA ARG A 204 -9.07 15.36 -10.57
C ARG A 204 -9.87 15.36 -11.86
N VAL A 205 -9.90 14.23 -12.58
CA VAL A 205 -10.70 14.08 -13.81
C VAL A 205 -12.20 14.24 -13.54
N ARG A 206 -12.70 13.71 -12.42
CA ARG A 206 -14.10 13.87 -12.02
C ARG A 206 -14.46 15.35 -11.79
N ILE A 207 -13.59 16.09 -11.11
CA ILE A 207 -13.77 17.53 -10.84
C ILE A 207 -13.70 18.33 -12.14
N TYR A 208 -12.77 18.03 -13.03
CA TYR A 208 -12.69 18.65 -14.36
C TYR A 208 -13.99 18.47 -15.15
N ARG A 209 -14.53 17.25 -15.21
CA ARG A 209 -15.82 16.97 -15.87
C ARG A 209 -16.97 17.78 -15.27
N THR A 210 -16.95 17.96 -13.95
CA THR A 210 -17.96 18.79 -13.25
C THR A 210 -17.86 20.25 -13.68
N TRP A 211 -16.64 20.80 -13.78
CA TRP A 211 -16.40 22.15 -14.30
C TRP A 211 -16.84 22.29 -15.76
N LYS A 212 -16.42 21.41 -16.67
CA LYS A 212 -16.82 21.45 -18.08
C LYS A 212 -18.33 21.28 -18.30
N THR A 213 -19.00 20.52 -17.43
CA THR A 213 -20.47 20.43 -17.45
C THR A 213 -21.12 21.76 -17.04
N ALA A 214 -20.58 22.45 -16.03
CA ALA A 214 -21.06 23.78 -15.64
C ALA A 214 -20.85 24.81 -16.77
N GLU A 215 -19.70 24.79 -17.44
CA GLU A 215 -19.42 25.67 -18.60
C GLU A 215 -20.40 25.42 -19.76
N ALA A 216 -20.69 24.16 -20.06
CA ALA A 216 -21.64 23.80 -21.11
C ALA A 216 -23.07 24.27 -20.78
N ASN A 217 -23.50 24.14 -19.51
CA ASN A 217 -24.80 24.63 -19.06
C ASN A 217 -24.89 26.16 -19.17
N LEU A 218 -23.85 26.88 -18.75
CA LEU A 218 -23.77 28.33 -18.89
C LEU A 218 -23.84 28.76 -20.36
N ARG A 219 -23.07 28.10 -21.24
CA ARG A 219 -23.08 28.34 -22.69
C ARG A 219 -24.48 28.15 -23.28
N SER A 220 -25.13 27.04 -22.96
CA SER A 220 -26.49 26.75 -23.41
C SER A 220 -27.50 27.80 -22.94
N LYS A 221 -27.36 28.28 -21.70
CA LYS A 221 -28.22 29.34 -21.15
C LYS A 221 -27.99 30.70 -21.82
N ARG A 222 -26.73 31.04 -22.14
CA ARG A 222 -26.39 32.25 -22.90
C ARG A 222 -27.00 32.22 -24.31
N GLU A 223 -26.96 31.07 -24.98
CA GLU A 223 -27.63 30.89 -26.27
C GLU A 223 -29.16 31.04 -26.16
N GLN A 224 -29.77 30.53 -25.08
CA GLN A 224 -31.20 30.70 -24.82
C GLN A 224 -31.58 32.18 -24.67
N LYS A 225 -30.75 32.97 -23.96
CA LYS A 225 -30.93 34.42 -23.81
C LYS A 225 -30.92 35.11 -25.18
N ILE A 226 -29.89 34.86 -26.00
CA ILE A 226 -29.74 35.45 -27.34
C ILE A 226 -30.96 35.13 -28.22
N ARG A 227 -31.45 33.89 -28.21
CA ARG A 227 -32.65 33.49 -28.98
C ARG A 227 -33.91 34.23 -28.54
N LEU A 228 -34.07 34.51 -27.25
CA LEU A 228 -35.23 35.24 -26.75
C LEU A 228 -35.17 36.73 -27.09
N GLU A 229 -33.97 37.33 -27.05
CA GLU A 229 -33.74 38.71 -27.50
C GLU A 229 -34.06 38.86 -29.01
N MET A 230 -33.67 37.88 -29.84
CA MET A 230 -33.97 37.88 -31.28
C MET A 230 -35.45 37.63 -31.61
N ALA A 231 -36.21 36.97 -30.73
CA ALA A 231 -37.61 36.62 -30.98
C ALA A 231 -38.60 37.80 -30.84
N ALA A 232 -38.13 39.02 -30.53
CA ALA A 232 -38.91 40.26 -30.39
C ALA A 232 -40.14 40.17 -29.44
N LYS A 233 -40.17 39.17 -28.55
CA LYS A 233 -41.20 39.01 -27.53
C LYS A 233 -40.79 39.78 -26.28
N ASN A 234 -41.55 40.82 -25.95
CA ASN A 234 -41.28 41.70 -24.80
C ASN A 234 -41.77 41.07 -23.48
N ASP A 235 -41.22 39.90 -23.13
CA ASP A 235 -41.49 39.22 -21.86
C ASP A 235 -40.41 39.54 -20.82
N ASN A 236 -40.52 40.75 -20.25
CA ASN A 236 -39.56 41.28 -19.28
C ASN A 236 -39.41 40.40 -18.04
N LYS A 237 -40.47 39.68 -17.63
CA LYS A 237 -40.42 38.76 -16.48
C LYS A 237 -39.55 37.54 -16.81
N LYS A 238 -39.75 36.93 -17.97
CA LYS A 238 -38.95 35.80 -18.42
C LYS A 238 -37.49 36.19 -18.66
N MET A 239 -37.24 37.39 -19.17
CA MET A 239 -35.88 37.91 -19.33
C MET A 239 -35.17 38.09 -17.98
N ALA A 240 -35.86 38.66 -16.98
CA ALA A 240 -35.31 38.81 -15.64
C ALA A 240 -34.93 37.47 -14.98
N VAL A 241 -35.76 36.44 -15.13
CA VAL A 241 -35.47 35.08 -14.64
C VAL A 241 -34.20 34.52 -15.29
N ILE A 242 -34.05 34.67 -16.61
CA ILE A 242 -32.88 34.15 -17.33
C ILE A 242 -31.59 34.87 -16.92
N VAL A 243 -31.66 36.18 -16.67
CA VAL A 243 -30.51 36.94 -16.18
C VAL A 243 -30.08 36.45 -14.79
N MET A 244 -31.04 36.21 -13.90
CA MET A 244 -30.76 35.65 -12.56
C MET A 244 -30.17 34.24 -12.63
N GLU A 245 -30.74 33.36 -13.46
CA GLU A 245 -30.20 31.99 -13.66
C GLU A 245 -28.80 32.00 -14.32
N LEU A 246 -28.50 33.00 -15.15
CA LEU A 246 -27.16 33.17 -15.73
C LEU A 246 -26.14 33.54 -14.66
N GLU A 247 -26.48 34.47 -13.76
CA GLU A 247 -25.61 34.87 -12.65
C GLU A 247 -25.30 33.67 -11.72
N GLU A 248 -26.29 32.83 -11.42
CA GLU A 248 -26.08 31.60 -10.64
C GLU A 248 -25.16 30.60 -11.38
N LEU A 249 -25.36 30.43 -12.69
CA LEU A 249 -24.53 29.53 -13.49
C LEU A 249 -23.09 30.05 -13.65
N GLU A 250 -22.89 31.36 -13.76
CA GLU A 250 -21.57 32.00 -13.79
C GLU A 250 -20.83 31.72 -12.48
N ASN A 251 -21.45 32.01 -11.34
CA ASN A 251 -20.87 31.72 -10.03
C ASN A 251 -20.56 30.21 -9.86
N ARG A 252 -21.42 29.32 -10.38
CA ARG A 252 -21.18 27.87 -10.34
C ARG A 252 -19.99 27.44 -11.21
N VAL A 253 -19.78 28.07 -12.37
CA VAL A 253 -18.60 27.83 -13.21
C VAL A 253 -17.35 28.28 -12.46
N ASP A 254 -17.34 29.50 -11.94
CA ASP A 254 -16.19 30.08 -11.21
C ASP A 254 -15.80 29.21 -10.01
N GLN A 255 -16.78 28.74 -9.23
CA GLN A 255 -16.52 27.84 -8.10
C GLN A 255 -15.96 26.47 -8.54
N ALA A 256 -16.46 25.92 -9.65
CA ALA A 256 -15.99 24.63 -10.16
C ALA A 256 -14.58 24.72 -10.73
N GLU A 257 -14.27 25.81 -11.43
CA GLU A 257 -12.93 26.13 -11.94
C GLU A 257 -11.94 26.29 -10.78
N HIS A 258 -12.28 27.12 -9.78
CA HIS A 258 -11.43 27.33 -8.61
C HIS A 258 -11.15 26.02 -7.86
N LYS A 259 -12.14 25.13 -7.71
CA LYS A 259 -11.94 23.80 -7.13
C LYS A 259 -11.00 22.94 -7.98
N PHE A 260 -11.13 22.96 -9.29
CA PHE A 260 -10.26 22.22 -10.21
C PHE A 260 -8.80 22.71 -10.16
N ASN A 261 -8.60 24.02 -10.14
CA ASN A 261 -7.27 24.62 -10.05
C ASN A 261 -6.62 24.31 -8.69
N ASN A 262 -7.38 24.44 -7.59
CA ASN A 262 -6.88 24.13 -6.25
C ASN A 262 -6.50 22.67 -6.09
N ILE A 263 -7.32 21.72 -6.55
CA ILE A 263 -6.95 20.31 -6.45
C ILE A 263 -5.75 20.00 -7.35
N SER A 264 -5.66 20.57 -8.55
CA SER A 264 -4.53 20.37 -9.44
C SER A 264 -3.21 20.83 -8.82
N GLU A 265 -3.18 22.02 -8.23
CA GLU A 265 -1.98 22.55 -7.57
C GLU A 265 -1.64 21.82 -6.27
N ASN A 266 -2.65 21.34 -5.53
CA ASN A 266 -2.40 20.49 -4.38
C ASN A 266 -1.78 19.15 -4.81
N ILE A 267 -2.34 18.52 -5.85
CA ILE A 267 -1.82 17.26 -6.38
C ILE A 267 -0.36 17.40 -6.81
N LYS A 268 -0.01 18.45 -7.55
CA LYS A 268 1.39 18.69 -7.97
C LYS A 268 2.35 18.72 -6.77
N ARG A 269 1.99 19.46 -5.72
CA ARG A 269 2.79 19.54 -4.47
C ARG A 269 2.90 18.19 -3.78
N GLU A 270 1.80 17.45 -3.68
CA GLU A 270 1.78 16.13 -3.04
C GLU A 270 2.58 15.08 -3.82
N PHE A 271 2.59 15.13 -5.15
CA PHE A 271 3.45 14.25 -5.96
C PHE A 271 4.94 14.52 -5.72
N GLN A 272 5.35 15.79 -5.56
CA GLN A 272 6.74 16.13 -5.22
C GLN A 272 7.13 15.58 -3.84
N ASN A 273 6.24 15.71 -2.84
CA ASN A 273 6.44 15.13 -1.52
C ASN A 273 6.53 13.60 -1.58
N PHE A 274 5.64 12.96 -2.35
CA PHE A 274 5.62 11.52 -2.54
C PHE A 274 6.91 10.99 -3.16
N ASP A 275 7.41 11.65 -4.21
CA ASP A 275 8.63 11.24 -4.91
C ASP A 275 9.85 11.28 -3.99
N LEU A 276 9.99 12.33 -3.17
CA LEU A 276 11.07 12.47 -2.18
C LEU A 276 10.97 11.45 -1.04
N ASN A 277 9.78 11.30 -0.47
CA ASN A 277 9.56 10.47 0.71
C ASN A 277 9.68 8.98 0.38
N ARG A 278 9.13 8.53 -0.76
CA ARG A 278 9.18 7.12 -1.16
C ARG A 278 10.62 6.62 -1.31
N PHE A 279 11.51 7.41 -1.91
CA PHE A 279 12.91 7.03 -2.05
C PHE A 279 13.61 6.94 -0.70
N THR A 280 13.40 7.94 0.15
CA THR A 280 13.98 8.00 1.51
C THR A 280 13.57 6.78 2.34
N TYR A 281 12.28 6.46 2.36
CA TYR A 281 11.77 5.31 3.10
C TYR A 281 12.23 3.97 2.53
N PHE A 282 12.34 3.85 1.20
CA PHE A 282 12.82 2.60 0.59
C PHE A 282 14.30 2.37 0.91
N LYS A 283 15.10 3.43 0.86
CA LYS A 283 16.50 3.38 1.26
C LYS A 283 16.62 2.95 2.72
N GLN A 284 15.86 3.58 3.62
CA GLN A 284 15.87 3.23 5.04
C GLN A 284 15.50 1.76 5.29
N ALA A 285 14.35 1.31 4.76
CA ALA A 285 13.90 -0.07 4.93
C ALA A 285 14.92 -1.10 4.38
N THR A 286 15.55 -0.79 3.25
CA THR A 286 16.60 -1.64 2.67
C THR A 286 17.86 -1.66 3.52
N SER A 287 18.29 -0.50 4.04
CA SER A 287 19.45 -0.40 4.94
C SER A 287 19.24 -1.19 6.23
N GLU A 288 18.10 -0.99 6.91
CA GLU A 288 17.73 -1.72 8.13
C GLU A 288 17.71 -3.24 7.88
N TYR A 289 17.15 -3.68 6.76
CA TYR A 289 17.16 -5.08 6.35
C TYR A 289 18.59 -5.61 6.13
N LEU A 290 19.44 -4.89 5.40
CA LEU A 290 20.81 -5.34 5.10
C LEU A 290 21.67 -5.42 6.37
N GLU A 291 21.49 -4.49 7.30
CA GLU A 291 22.15 -4.52 8.61
C GLU A 291 21.72 -5.74 9.42
N LEU A 292 20.42 -6.03 9.47
CA LEU A 292 19.91 -7.22 10.15
C LEU A 292 20.37 -8.51 9.47
N LEU A 293 20.37 -8.57 8.14
CA LEU A 293 20.87 -9.72 7.39
C LEU A 293 22.34 -9.98 7.71
N LEU A 294 23.17 -8.93 7.74
CA LEU A 294 24.58 -9.05 8.09
C LEU A 294 24.75 -9.64 9.49
N GLN A 295 23.99 -9.16 10.48
CA GLN A 295 24.02 -9.70 11.84
C GLN A 295 23.61 -11.18 11.89
N ILE A 296 22.58 -11.58 11.13
CA ILE A 296 22.15 -12.97 11.03
C ILE A 296 23.27 -13.83 10.45
N GLN A 297 23.89 -13.40 9.35
CA GLN A 297 24.95 -14.16 8.68
C GLN A 297 26.22 -14.30 9.55
N ILE A 298 26.56 -13.26 10.33
CA ILE A 298 27.63 -13.35 11.33
C ILE A 298 27.32 -14.43 12.37
N LYS A 299 26.09 -14.47 12.91
CA LYS A 299 25.69 -15.51 13.87
C LYS A 299 25.71 -16.91 13.29
N VAL A 300 25.34 -17.06 12.01
CA VAL A 300 25.45 -18.35 11.31
C VAL A 300 26.92 -18.79 11.27
N LEU A 301 27.84 -17.89 10.90
CA LEU A 301 29.28 -18.17 10.87
C LEU A 301 29.80 -18.58 12.25
N GLU A 302 29.52 -17.78 13.29
CA GLU A 302 29.95 -18.04 14.67
C GLU A 302 29.47 -19.42 15.16
N ASN A 303 28.25 -19.81 14.79
CA ASN A 303 27.68 -21.11 15.16
C ASN A 303 28.44 -22.28 14.50
N TRP A 304 28.79 -22.15 13.21
CA TRP A 304 29.61 -23.14 12.51
C TRP A 304 31.05 -23.20 13.01
N GLU A 305 31.67 -22.05 13.30
CA GLU A 305 33.02 -21.99 13.89
C GLU A 305 33.06 -22.65 15.26
N LYS A 306 32.04 -22.43 16.10
CA LYS A 306 31.89 -23.09 17.38
C LYS A 306 31.81 -24.61 17.21
N TYR A 307 31.01 -25.11 16.27
CA TYR A 307 30.94 -26.54 15.97
C TYR A 307 32.31 -27.11 15.58
N LEU A 308 33.00 -26.48 14.62
CA LEU A 308 34.32 -26.92 14.16
C LEU A 308 35.36 -26.96 15.30
N SER A 309 35.33 -25.97 16.19
CA SER A 309 36.24 -25.93 17.33
C SER A 309 36.04 -27.10 18.30
N LEU A 310 34.78 -27.50 18.51
CA LEU A 310 34.42 -28.60 19.41
C LEU A 310 34.70 -29.96 18.75
N SER A 311 34.41 -30.11 17.46
CA SER A 311 34.63 -31.36 16.73
C SER A 311 36.11 -31.71 16.56
N ASN A 312 36.98 -30.71 16.41
CA ASN A 312 38.42 -30.92 16.30
C ASN A 312 39.08 -31.41 17.61
N GLY A 313 38.37 -31.31 18.74
CA GLY A 313 38.82 -31.82 20.04
C GLY A 313 38.44 -33.28 20.32
N VAL A 314 37.72 -33.95 19.40
CA VAL A 314 37.16 -35.30 19.59
C VAL A 314 38.08 -36.41 19.04
N ASN A 315 39.37 -36.12 18.80
CA ASN A 315 40.37 -37.13 18.39
C ASN A 315 40.84 -38.01 19.56
#